data_AF-A0A2V5VR52-F1
#
_entry.id   AF-A0A2V5VR52-F1
#
_cell.length_a   1.000
_cell.length_b   1.000
_cell.length_c   1.000
_cell.angle_alpha   90.00
_cell.angle_beta   90.00
_cell.angle_gamma   90.00
#
_symmetry.space_group_name_H-M   'P 1'
#
loop_
_entity.id
_entity.type
_entity.pdbx_description
1 polymer ?
#
loop_
_entity_poly.entity_id
_entity_poly.type
_entity_poly.pdbx_seq_one_letter_code
_entity_poly.pdbx_strand_id
1 'polypeptide(L)'
;MERHRLSRPHAPFPFISAINRLPADAIAHLPRKKDGTVNAYALGIAAQNAHRFSTEKLIAGMQACLAANLHLVTTQLDHELILTEVVVKILGRGD
;
A
#
# COMPACT_ATOMS: atom_id res chain seq x y z
N MET A 1 10.59 4.33 -3.33
CA MET A 1 10.93 5.59 -4.05
C MET A 1 12.41 5.90 -3.88
N GLU A 2 12.88 6.06 -2.64
CA GLU A 2 14.25 6.48 -2.30
C GLU A 2 15.34 5.52 -2.78
N ARG A 3 15.18 4.20 -2.53
CA ARG A 3 16.12 3.14 -2.96
C ARG A 3 16.44 3.17 -4.46
N HIS A 4 15.46 3.51 -5.30
CA HIS A 4 15.60 3.55 -6.76
C HIS A 4 15.56 4.99 -7.31
N ARG A 5 15.73 5.99 -6.43
CA ARG A 5 15.71 7.44 -6.77
C ARG A 5 14.54 7.85 -7.66
N LEU A 6 13.37 7.25 -7.44
CA LEU A 6 12.15 7.59 -8.16
C LEU A 6 11.61 8.92 -7.62
N SER A 7 11.45 9.91 -8.50
CA SER A 7 10.79 11.16 -8.17
C SER A 7 9.31 10.93 -7.86
N ARG A 8 8.75 11.77 -6.98
CA ARG A 8 7.32 11.77 -6.70
C ARG A 8 6.54 11.92 -8.02
N PRO A 9 5.64 10.99 -8.36
CA PRO A 9 4.82 11.14 -9.54
C PRO A 9 3.72 12.17 -9.31
N HIS A 10 3.43 12.95 -10.34
CA HIS A 10 2.27 13.86 -10.39
C HIS A 10 1.03 13.19 -11.02
N ALA A 11 1.20 12.04 -11.68
CA ALA A 11 0.15 11.25 -12.28
C ALA A 11 0.56 9.75 -12.34
N PRO A 12 -0.39 8.79 -12.46
CA PRO A 12 -0.07 7.37 -12.46
C PRO A 12 0.77 6.91 -13.67
N PHE A 13 0.49 7.42 -14.87
CA PHE A 13 1.16 6.94 -16.09
C PHE A 13 2.68 7.16 -16.12
N PRO A 14 3.21 8.36 -15.78
CA PRO A 14 4.66 8.57 -15.65
C PRO A 14 5.33 7.62 -14.66
N PHE A 15 4.64 7.28 -13.57
CA PHE A 15 5.14 6.32 -12.58
C PHE A 15 5.29 4.91 -13.17
N ILE A 16 4.30 4.43 -13.93
CA ILE A 16 4.35 3.11 -14.59
C ILE A 16 5.57 3.00 -15.50
N SER A 17 5.85 4.06 -16.28
CA SER A 17 7.03 4.11 -17.16
C SER A 17 8.33 4.00 -16.37
N ALA A 18 8.43 4.68 -15.22
CA ALA A 18 9.60 4.61 -14.35
C ALA A 18 9.76 3.22 -13.70
N ILE A 19 8.67 2.59 -13.26
CA ILE A 19 8.68 1.23 -12.70
C ILE A 19 9.16 0.20 -13.73
N ASN A 20 8.68 0.28 -14.97
CA ASN A 20 9.07 -0.67 -16.02
C ASN A 20 10.55 -0.57 -16.43
N ARG A 21 11.27 0.49 -16.02
CA ARG A 21 12.71 0.66 -16.25
C ARG A 21 13.58 0.14 -15.09
N LEU A 22 12.95 -0.30 -14.00
CA LEU A 22 13.69 -0.87 -12.88
C LEU A 22 14.25 -2.25 -13.25
N PRO A 23 15.35 -2.67 -12.59
CA PRO A 23 15.88 -4.03 -12.70
C PRO A 23 14.80 -5.11 -12.46
N ALA A 24 14.92 -6.25 -13.15
CA ALA A 24 13.90 -7.30 -13.13
C ALA A 24 13.61 -7.85 -11.72
N ASP A 25 14.64 -7.97 -10.88
CA ASP A 25 14.55 -8.39 -9.48
C ASP A 25 13.73 -7.40 -8.64
N ALA A 26 13.87 -6.09 -8.91
CA ALA A 26 13.15 -5.04 -8.20
C ALA A 26 11.63 -5.05 -8.48
N ILE A 27 11.21 -5.62 -9.61
CA ILE A 27 9.80 -5.69 -10.03
C ILE A 27 9.25 -7.11 -10.07
N ALA A 28 10.01 -8.10 -9.59
CA ALA A 28 9.63 -9.52 -9.66
C ALA A 28 8.36 -9.84 -8.86
N HIS A 29 8.19 -9.20 -7.70
CA HIS A 29 7.08 -9.41 -6.78
C HIS A 29 5.82 -8.59 -7.13
N LEU A 30 5.90 -7.71 -8.13
CA LEU A 30 4.78 -6.84 -8.49
C LEU A 30 3.74 -7.56 -9.36
N PRO A 31 2.45 -7.23 -9.22
CA PRO A 31 1.39 -7.82 -10.02
C PRO A 31 1.62 -7.55 -11.51
N ARG A 32 1.31 -8.53 -12.35
CA ARG A 32 1.46 -8.46 -13.81
C ARG A 32 0.11 -8.38 -14.51
N LYS A 33 0.11 -7.73 -15.67
CA LYS A 33 -0.98 -7.82 -16.63
C LYS A 33 -0.84 -9.12 -17.45
N LYS A 34 -1.87 -9.43 -18.25
CA LYS A 34 -1.87 -10.60 -19.14
C LYS A 34 -0.73 -10.58 -20.17
N ASP A 35 -0.28 -9.38 -20.57
CA ASP A 35 0.84 -9.17 -21.50
C ASP A 35 2.23 -9.27 -20.83
N GLY A 36 2.31 -9.61 -19.54
CA GLY A 36 3.55 -9.73 -18.78
C GLY A 36 4.12 -8.42 -18.25
N THR A 37 3.57 -7.26 -18.64
CA THR A 37 3.99 -5.96 -18.12
C THR A 37 3.50 -5.75 -16.68
N VAL A 38 4.15 -4.85 -15.92
CA VAL A 38 3.74 -4.57 -14.54
C VAL A 38 2.38 -3.86 -14.50
N ASN A 39 1.47 -4.36 -13.68
CA ASN A 39 0.22 -3.69 -13.36
C ASN A 39 0.43 -2.63 -12.26
N ALA A 40 1.04 -1.50 -12.62
CA ALA A 40 1.46 -0.47 -11.68
C ALA A 40 0.49 0.73 -11.54
N TYR A 41 -0.73 0.67 -12.09
CA TYR A 41 -1.64 1.84 -12.06
C TYR A 41 -2.06 2.21 -10.62
N ALA A 42 -2.57 1.23 -9.86
CA ALA A 42 -2.92 1.45 -8.45
C ALA A 42 -1.70 1.88 -7.61
N LEU A 43 -0.52 1.30 -7.91
CA LEU A 43 0.73 1.69 -7.27
C LEU A 43 1.12 3.14 -7.58
N GLY A 44 0.85 3.63 -8.80
CA GLY A 44 1.04 5.02 -9.18
C GLY A 44 0.10 5.99 -8.46
N ILE A 45 -1.14 5.59 -8.18
CA ILE A 45 -2.07 6.36 -7.33
C ILE A 45 -1.57 6.40 -5.88
N ALA A 46 -1.12 5.26 -5.35
CA ALA A 46 -0.55 5.19 -4.01
C ALA A 46 0.71 6.05 -3.89
N ALA A 47 1.62 5.98 -4.86
CA ALA A 47 2.86 6.75 -4.88
C ALA A 47 2.64 8.27 -4.93
N GLN A 48 1.58 8.75 -5.60
CA GLN A 48 1.18 10.16 -5.56
C GLN A 48 0.84 10.64 -4.15
N ASN A 49 0.23 9.78 -3.33
CA ASN A 49 -0.27 10.11 -1.99
C ASN A 49 0.68 9.70 -0.86
N ALA A 50 1.66 8.83 -1.12
CA ALA A 50 2.53 8.26 -0.09
C ALA A 50 3.22 9.32 0.79
N HIS A 51 3.64 10.45 0.20
CA HIS A 51 4.27 11.56 0.92
C HIS A 51 3.39 12.24 1.99
N ARG A 52 2.07 11.99 1.99
CA ARG A 52 1.13 12.55 2.98
C ARG A 52 1.14 11.79 4.29
N PHE A 53 1.85 10.67 4.34
CA PHE A 53 1.93 9.78 5.47
C PHE A 53 3.40 9.52 5.82
N SER A 54 3.72 9.48 7.11
CA SER A 54 5.02 8.98 7.53
C SER A 54 5.09 7.47 7.34
N THR A 55 6.30 6.94 7.22
CA THR A 55 6.50 5.49 7.11
C THR A 55 5.96 4.77 8.35
N GLU A 56 6.14 5.34 9.54
CA GLU A 56 5.63 4.81 10.80
C GLU A 56 4.10 4.69 10.77
N LYS A 57 3.40 5.73 10.27
CA LYS A 57 1.94 5.70 10.15
C LYS A 57 1.46 4.63 9.16
N LEU A 58 2.17 4.43 8.05
CA LEU A 58 1.84 3.38 7.09
C LEU A 58 2.05 1.97 7.70
N ILE A 59 3.14 1.78 8.45
CA ILE A 59 3.42 0.51 9.16
C ILE A 59 2.32 0.22 10.18
N ALA A 60 1.97 1.20 11.02
CA ALA A 60 0.93 1.05 12.02
C ALA A 60 -0.43 0.70 11.39
N GLY A 61 -0.79 1.34 10.26
CA GLY A 61 -2.00 1.00 9.51
C GLY A 61 -1.99 -0.44 9.00
N MET A 62 -0.88 -0.93 8.45
CA MET A 62 -0.76 -2.33 8.01
C MET A 62 -0.86 -3.32 9.18
N GLN A 63 -0.26 -2.99 10.32
CA GLN A 63 -0.37 -3.82 11.53
C GLN A 63 -1.80 -3.88 12.06
N ALA A 64 -2.54 -2.77 12.03
CA ALA A 64 -3.95 -2.74 12.39
C ALA A 64 -4.80 -3.63 11.46
N CYS A 65 -4.54 -3.58 10.15
CA CYS A 65 -5.19 -4.47 9.18
C CYS A 65 -4.87 -5.95 9.44
N LEU A 66 -3.61 -6.28 9.78
CA LEU A 66 -3.20 -7.64 10.10
C LEU A 66 -3.93 -8.17 11.34
N ALA A 67 -3.95 -7.39 12.42
CA ALA A 67 -4.63 -7.78 13.66
C ALA A 67 -6.13 -8.03 13.43
N ALA A 68 -6.78 -7.16 12.66
CA ALA A 68 -8.18 -7.33 12.32
C ALA A 68 -8.45 -8.53 11.41
N ASN A 69 -7.59 -8.77 10.42
CA ASN A 69 -7.69 -9.97 9.59
C ASN A 69 -7.61 -11.24 10.44
N LEU A 70 -6.70 -11.28 11.43
CA LEU A 70 -6.63 -12.39 12.38
C LEU A 70 -7.93 -12.50 13.20
N HIS A 71 -8.44 -11.40 13.75
CA HIS A 71 -9.68 -11.44 14.54
C HIS A 71 -10.88 -11.93 13.71
N LEU A 72 -11.02 -11.47 12.47
CA LEU A 72 -12.11 -11.85 11.58
C LEU A 72 -12.15 -13.35 11.28
N VAL A 73 -11.00 -14.04 11.29
CA VAL A 73 -10.91 -15.45 10.88
C VAL A 73 -10.65 -16.42 12.03
N THR A 74 -10.29 -15.92 13.21
CA THR A 74 -9.92 -16.77 14.37
C THR A 74 -10.81 -16.59 15.59
N THR A 75 -11.68 -15.57 15.59
CA THR A 75 -12.54 -15.26 16.74
C THR A 75 -14.02 -15.29 16.33
N GLN A 76 -14.91 -15.21 17.33
CA GLN A 76 -16.35 -15.02 17.14
C GLN A 76 -16.78 -13.58 17.46
N LEU A 77 -15.83 -12.64 17.47
CA LEU A 77 -16.14 -11.24 17.68
C LEU A 77 -17.00 -10.71 16.52
N ASP A 78 -17.84 -9.73 16.85
CA ASP A 78 -18.66 -9.06 15.85
C ASP A 78 -17.79 -8.38 14.78
N HIS A 79 -18.13 -8.61 13.50
CA HIS A 79 -17.34 -8.10 12.39
C HIS A 79 -17.41 -6.58 12.27
N GLU A 80 -18.56 -5.97 12.57
CA GLU A 80 -18.73 -4.52 12.53
C GLU A 80 -17.85 -3.85 13.59
N LEU A 81 -17.77 -4.45 14.78
CA LEU A 81 -16.86 -4.00 15.84
C LEU A 81 -15.40 -4.05 15.38
N ILE A 82 -14.93 -5.18 14.83
CA ILE A 82 -13.54 -5.32 14.36
C ILE A 82 -13.22 -4.28 13.27
N LEU A 83 -14.10 -4.13 12.28
CA LEU A 83 -13.87 -3.21 11.17
C LEU A 83 -13.92 -1.74 11.61
N THR A 84 -14.80 -1.40 12.55
CA THR A 84 -14.86 -0.06 13.16
C THR A 84 -13.57 0.27 13.88
N GLU A 85 -13.02 -0.66 14.67
CA GLU A 85 -11.77 -0.47 15.39
C GLU A 85 -10.59 -0.19 14.42
N VAL A 86 -10.50 -0.93 13.30
CA VAL A 86 -9.47 -0.69 12.28
C VAL A 86 -9.57 0.72 11.69
N VAL A 87 -10.78 1.14 11.32
CA VAL A 87 -11.00 2.48 10.75
C VAL A 87 -10.56 3.55 11.75
N VAL A 88 -10.92 3.41 13.03
CA VAL A 88 -10.48 4.33 14.09
C VAL A 88 -8.96 4.33 14.23
N LYS A 89 -8.31 3.17 14.23
CA LYS A 89 -6.83 3.08 14.33
C LYS A 89 -6.10 3.71 13.13
N ILE A 90 -6.66 3.61 11.93
CA ILE A 90 -6.04 4.17 10.71
C ILE A 90 -6.27 5.68 10.61
N LEU A 91 -7.48 6.15 10.95
CA LEU A 91 -7.88 7.56 10.80
C LEU A 91 -7.56 8.41 12.02
N GLY A 92 -7.48 7.79 13.20
CA GLY A 92 -7.10 8.44 14.44
C GLY A 92 -5.77 9.18 14.29
N ARG A 93 -5.67 10.34 14.94
CA ARG A 93 -4.36 10.91 15.24
C ARG A 93 -3.78 9.99 16.32
N GLY A 94 -2.70 9.28 16.00
CA GLY A 94 -1.96 8.56 17.03
C GLY A 94 -1.54 9.56 18.10
N ASP A 95 -1.67 9.16 19.37
CA ASP A 95 -1.18 9.93 20.52
C ASP A 95 0.33 10.17 20.43
#